data_AF-A0A7X6VSM2-F1
#
_entry.id   AF-A0A7X6VSM2-F1
#
_cell.length_a   1.000
_cell.length_b   1.000
_cell.length_c   1.000
_cell.angle_alpha   90.00
_cell.angle_beta   90.00
_cell.angle_gamma   90.00
#
_symmetry.space_group_name_H-M   'P 1'
#
loop_
_entity.id
_entity.type
_entity.pdbx_description
1 polymer ?
#
loop_
_entity_poly.entity_id
_entity_poly.type
_entity_poly.pdbx_seq_one_letter_code
_entity_poly.pdbx_strand_id
1 'polypeptide(L)'
;MKRQAVEKIRNYIKNQEWHNYLVILPTPALVQRFVDELFNEDVKGTFYPKIYTFDQFVGEVLGRNNKYISDISKTEILRDLILKLSREGNLNYIGKNTKSGIIQFIAETIRELKQNAIDAERFYEVAQSLSNPKLIDLALI
;
A
#
# COMPACT_ATOMS: atom_id res chain seq x y z
N MET A 1 -11.87 -19.65 -14.98
CA MET A 1 -11.17 -18.35 -14.95
C MET A 1 -9.64 -18.47 -15.00
N LYS A 2 -8.94 -19.10 -14.03
CA LYS A 2 -7.45 -19.17 -14.04
C LYS A 2 -6.82 -19.71 -15.34
N ARG A 3 -7.28 -20.88 -15.82
CA ARG A 3 -6.78 -21.49 -17.07
C ARG A 3 -6.95 -20.59 -18.30
N GLN A 4 -8.04 -19.83 -18.39
CA GLN A 4 -8.30 -18.94 -19.54
C GLN A 4 -7.32 -17.76 -19.57
N ALA A 5 -6.92 -17.23 -18.40
CA ALA A 5 -5.93 -16.16 -18.34
C ALA A 5 -4.55 -16.64 -18.78
N VAL A 6 -4.10 -17.79 -18.28
CA VAL A 6 -2.81 -18.39 -18.65
C VAL A 6 -2.75 -18.65 -20.16
N GLU A 7 -3.77 -19.29 -20.74
CA GLU A 7 -3.84 -19.53 -22.19
C GLU A 7 -3.83 -18.24 -23.02
N LYS A 8 -4.56 -17.22 -22.59
CA LYS A 8 -4.60 -15.94 -23.29
C LYS A 8 -3.22 -15.28 -23.30
N ILE A 9 -2.51 -15.29 -22.17
CA ILE A 9 -1.15 -14.75 -22.06
C ILE A 9 -0.16 -15.58 -22.90
N ARG A 10 -0.27 -16.91 -22.89
CA ARG A 10 0.53 -17.78 -23.75
C ARG A 10 0.35 -17.44 -25.23
N ASN A 11 -0.87 -17.14 -25.67
CA ASN A 11 -1.12 -16.73 -27.05
C ASN A 11 -0.46 -15.39 -27.41
N TYR A 12 -0.52 -14.39 -26.52
CA TYR A 12 0.21 -13.14 -26.73
C TYR A 12 1.73 -13.37 -26.85
N ILE A 13 2.28 -14.23 -26.00
CA ILE A 13 3.69 -14.60 -26.03
C ILE A 13 4.07 -15.31 -27.35
N LYS A 14 3.29 -16.31 -27.77
CA LYS A 14 3.51 -17.06 -29.03
C LYS A 14 3.46 -16.15 -30.26
N ASN A 15 2.56 -15.16 -30.26
CA ASN A 15 2.38 -14.22 -31.37
C ASN A 15 3.31 -13.00 -31.30
N GLN A 16 4.23 -12.94 -30.33
CA GLN A 16 5.13 -11.80 -30.10
C GLN A 16 4.41 -10.48 -29.78
N GLU A 17 3.21 -10.55 -29.21
CA GLU A 17 2.35 -9.43 -28.82
C GLU A 17 2.63 -8.98 -27.37
N TRP A 18 3.91 -8.80 -27.02
CA TRP A 18 4.37 -8.54 -25.64
C TRP A 18 3.85 -7.22 -25.02
N HIS A 19 3.33 -6.32 -25.85
CA HIS A 19 2.74 -5.05 -25.43
C HIS A 19 1.26 -5.18 -25.04
N ASN A 20 0.60 -6.30 -25.38
CA ASN A 20 -0.83 -6.49 -25.18
C ASN A 20 -1.21 -7.09 -23.81
N TYR A 21 -0.24 -7.28 -22.90
CA TYR A 21 -0.52 -7.77 -21.57
C TYR A 21 0.26 -7.10 -20.44
N LEU A 22 -0.40 -7.05 -19.29
CA LEU A 22 0.14 -6.75 -17.97
C LEU A 22 -0.62 -7.60 -16.97
N VAL A 23 0.09 -8.34 -16.12
CA VAL A 23 -0.50 -9.19 -15.10
C VAL A 23 -0.10 -8.66 -13.72
N ILE A 24 -1.08 -8.26 -12.92
CA ILE A 24 -0.87 -7.84 -11.53
C ILE A 24 -1.47 -8.89 -10.62
N LEU A 25 -0.67 -9.43 -9.70
CA LEU A 25 -1.07 -10.47 -8.76
C LEU A 25 -0.86 -10.00 -7.31
N PRO A 26 -1.69 -10.46 -6.35
CA PRO A 26 -1.65 -9.94 -4.98
C PRO A 26 -0.35 -10.21 -4.22
N THR A 27 0.35 -11.31 -4.51
CA THR A 27 1.53 -11.73 -3.73
C THR A 27 2.64 -12.25 -4.63
N PRO A 28 3.91 -12.18 -4.17
CA PRO A 28 5.04 -12.76 -4.89
C PRO A 28 4.89 -14.26 -5.15
N ALA A 29 4.28 -15.00 -4.20
CA ALA A 29 4.02 -16.43 -4.36
C ALA A 29 3.04 -16.72 -5.51
N LEU A 30 2.04 -15.85 -5.72
CA LEU A 30 1.12 -15.99 -6.85
C LEU A 30 1.79 -15.64 -8.17
N VAL A 31 2.65 -14.62 -8.18
CA VAL A 31 3.50 -14.29 -9.34
C VAL A 31 4.32 -15.51 -9.75
N GLN A 32 5.05 -16.11 -8.80
CA GLN A 32 5.88 -17.27 -9.08
C GLN A 32 5.05 -18.44 -9.62
N ARG A 33 3.95 -18.80 -8.96
CA ARG A 33 3.07 -19.87 -9.44
C ARG A 33 2.54 -19.63 -10.85
N PHE A 34 2.17 -18.38 -11.16
CA PHE A 34 1.67 -18.03 -12.48
C PHE A 34 2.78 -18.12 -13.54
N VAL A 35 4.01 -17.72 -13.19
CA VAL A 35 5.19 -17.88 -14.03
C VAL A 35 5.50 -19.37 -14.29
N ASP A 36 5.49 -20.20 -13.25
CA ASP A 36 5.72 -21.64 -13.37
C ASP A 36 4.64 -22.30 -14.26
N GLU A 37 3.37 -21.91 -14.09
CA GLU A 37 2.28 -22.37 -14.96
C GLU A 37 2.49 -21.93 -16.42
N LEU A 38 2.99 -20.72 -16.68
CA LEU A 38 3.29 -20.26 -18.03
C LEU A 38 4.41 -21.08 -18.70
N PHE A 39 5.43 -21.47 -17.94
CA PHE A 39 6.62 -22.17 -18.43
C PHE A 39 6.51 -23.70 -18.48
N ASN A 40 5.50 -24.29 -17.86
CA ASN A 40 5.29 -25.75 -17.87
C ASN A 40 5.01 -26.36 -19.25
N GLU A 41 4.84 -25.54 -20.30
CA GLU A 41 4.74 -25.97 -21.69
C GLU A 41 5.81 -25.25 -22.53
N ASP A 42 6.25 -25.84 -23.65
CA ASP A 42 7.32 -25.34 -24.53
C ASP A 42 7.01 -23.93 -25.11
N VAL A 43 7.15 -22.90 -24.28
CA VAL A 43 7.16 -21.50 -24.70
C VAL A 43 8.54 -21.23 -25.31
N LYS A 44 8.66 -21.51 -26.61
CA LYS A 44 9.87 -21.17 -27.38
C LYS A 44 9.87 -19.68 -27.69
N GLY A 45 10.70 -18.91 -26.98
CA GLY A 45 10.92 -17.48 -27.23
C GLY A 45 11.58 -16.75 -26.07
N THR A 46 12.05 -15.53 -26.33
CA THR A 46 12.54 -14.63 -25.28
C THR A 46 11.36 -14.15 -24.46
N PHE A 47 11.24 -14.66 -23.23
CA PHE A 47 10.17 -14.26 -22.33
C PHE A 47 10.46 -12.90 -21.70
N TYR A 48 9.55 -11.94 -21.88
CA TYR A 48 9.58 -10.66 -21.18
C TYR A 48 8.40 -10.59 -20.19
N PRO A 49 8.57 -11.02 -18.92
CA PRO A 49 7.48 -11.05 -17.96
C PRO A 49 7.07 -9.64 -17.56
N LYS A 50 5.88 -9.21 -18.01
CA LYS A 50 5.13 -8.09 -17.41
C LYS A 50 4.18 -8.61 -16.33
N ILE A 51 4.75 -9.31 -15.34
CA ILE A 51 4.02 -10.01 -14.29
C ILE A 51 4.57 -9.52 -12.96
N TYR A 52 3.73 -8.83 -12.20
CA TYR A 52 4.17 -8.07 -11.03
C TYR A 52 3.20 -8.26 -9.85
N THR A 53 3.68 -8.00 -8.64
CA THR A 53 2.82 -7.48 -7.59
C THR A 53 2.53 -6.00 -7.81
N PHE A 54 1.54 -5.44 -7.12
CA PHE A 54 1.27 -4.01 -7.19
C PHE A 54 2.52 -3.18 -6.83
N ASP A 55 3.20 -3.54 -5.73
CA ASP A 55 4.41 -2.83 -5.28
C ASP A 55 5.54 -2.90 -6.32
N GLN A 56 5.73 -4.05 -6.96
CA GLN A 56 6.72 -4.21 -8.03
C GLN A 56 6.38 -3.35 -9.23
N PHE A 57 5.11 -3.34 -9.65
CA PHE A 57 4.65 -2.51 -10.77
C PHE A 57 4.85 -1.02 -10.48
N VAL A 58 4.49 -0.57 -9.28
CA VAL A 58 4.72 0.83 -8.84
C VAL A 58 6.20 1.17 -8.85
N GLY A 59 7.08 0.26 -8.43
CA GLY A 59 8.52 0.44 -8.48
C GLY A 59 9.06 0.65 -9.90
N GLU A 60 8.54 -0.10 -10.88
CA GLU A 60 8.90 0.05 -12.29
C GLU A 60 8.41 1.40 -12.87
N VAL A 61 7.20 1.83 -12.51
CA VAL A 61 6.60 3.08 -13.03
C VAL A 61 7.24 4.33 -12.43
N LEU A 62 7.46 4.33 -11.11
CA LEU A 62 8.00 5.50 -10.39
C LEU A 62 9.53 5.59 -10.44
N GLY A 63 10.22 4.52 -10.86
CA GLY A 63 11.68 4.46 -10.94
C GLY A 63 12.35 4.14 -9.60
N ARG A 64 13.70 3.99 -9.63
CA ARG A 64 14.48 3.45 -8.51
C ARG A 64 14.73 4.41 -7.33
N ASN A 65 14.30 5.67 -7.41
CA ASN A 65 14.59 6.71 -6.41
C ASN A 65 13.52 6.86 -5.33
N ASN A 66 12.71 5.82 -5.11
CA ASN A 66 11.66 5.84 -4.08
C ASN A 66 12.28 5.68 -2.69
N LYS A 67 12.05 6.66 -1.82
CA LYS A 67 12.41 6.58 -0.40
C LYS A 67 11.23 5.99 0.37
N TYR A 68 11.45 4.85 1.00
CA TYR A 68 10.48 4.22 1.88
C TYR A 68 10.80 4.56 3.34
N ILE A 69 9.76 4.84 4.12
CA ILE A 69 9.88 4.97 5.56
C ILE A 69 9.53 3.61 6.16
N SER A 70 10.45 3.04 6.95
CA SER A 70 10.21 1.76 7.64
C SER A 70 9.08 1.89 8.67
N ASP A 71 8.41 0.79 9.02
CA ASP A 71 7.33 0.81 10.01
C ASP A 71 7.82 1.21 11.42
N ILE A 72 9.06 0.84 11.76
CA ILE A 72 9.73 1.28 12.99
C ILE A 72 9.86 2.80 12.98
N SER A 73 10.40 3.37 11.91
CA SER A 73 10.57 4.82 11.76
C SER A 73 9.23 5.55 11.76
N LYS A 74 8.16 5.00 11.14
CA LYS A 74 6.81 5.59 11.22
C LYS A 74 6.32 5.67 12.66
N THR A 75 6.52 4.62 13.44
CA THR A 75 6.10 4.56 14.84
C THR A 75 6.87 5.58 15.70
N GLU A 76 8.15 5.76 15.45
CA GLU A 76 8.99 6.77 16.12
C GLU A 76 8.55 8.19 15.76
N ILE A 77 8.36 8.48 14.47
CA ILE A 77 7.87 9.77 13.99
C ILE A 77 6.51 10.12 14.63
N LEU A 78 5.58 9.16 14.65
CA LEU A 78 4.26 9.35 15.26
C LEU A 78 4.37 9.59 16.77
N ARG A 79 5.26 8.87 17.46
CA ARG A 79 5.50 9.07 18.90
C ARG A 79 5.97 10.49 19.17
N ASP A 80 6.97 10.96 18.43
CA ASP A 80 7.55 12.29 18.62
C ASP A 80 6.53 13.39 18.32
N LEU A 81 5.73 13.20 17.27
CA LEU A 81 4.65 14.13 16.91
C LEU A 81 3.58 14.21 18.01
N ILE A 82 3.11 13.07 18.53
CA ILE A 82 2.12 13.04 19.62
C ILE A 82 2.67 13.70 20.88
N LEU A 83 3.94 13.44 21.24
CA LEU A 83 4.58 14.06 22.39
C LEU A 83 4.66 15.58 22.23
N LYS A 84 4.99 16.06 21.03
CA LYS A 84 5.03 17.49 20.71
C LYS A 84 3.64 18.12 20.84
N LEU A 85 2.63 17.58 20.16
CA LEU A 85 1.27 18.12 20.17
C LEU A 85 0.63 18.06 21.57
N SER A 86 0.95 17.03 22.35
CA SER A 86 0.53 16.90 23.75
C SER A 86 1.13 18.01 24.63
N ARG A 87 2.42 18.33 24.47
CA ARG A 87 3.10 19.43 25.19
C ARG A 87 2.52 20.81 24.82
N GLU A 88 2.07 20.97 23.58
CA GLU A 88 1.43 22.20 23.09
C GLU A 88 -0.03 22.33 23.54
N GLY A 89 -0.61 21.31 24.18
CA GLY A 89 -2.00 21.31 24.61
C GLY A 89 -3.00 21.05 23.48
N ASN A 90 -2.53 20.63 22.30
CA ASN A 90 -3.36 20.39 21.12
C ASN A 90 -4.08 19.02 21.16
N LEU A 91 -3.62 18.08 22.01
CA LEU A 91 -4.23 16.76 22.18
C LEU A 91 -4.91 16.65 23.54
N ASN A 92 -6.23 16.77 23.57
CA ASN A 92 -7.02 16.74 24.79
C ASN A 92 -7.29 15.33 25.31
N TYR A 93 -7.43 14.37 24.39
CA TYR A 93 -7.91 13.01 24.62
C TYR A 93 -6.80 11.97 24.40
N ILE A 94 -6.08 12.06 23.28
CA ILE A 94 -5.01 11.10 22.93
C ILE A 94 -3.78 11.31 23.82
N GLY A 95 -3.38 12.57 24.05
CA GLY A 95 -2.17 12.93 24.78
C GLY A 95 -2.06 12.33 26.18
N LYS A 96 -3.21 12.17 26.87
CA LYS A 96 -3.30 11.60 28.24
C LYS A 96 -3.11 10.08 28.30
N ASN A 97 -3.32 9.37 27.20
CA ASN A 97 -3.33 7.91 27.15
C ASN A 97 -2.21 7.31 26.29
N THR A 98 -1.21 8.12 25.90
CA THR A 98 -0.17 7.76 24.94
C THR A 98 0.66 6.54 25.39
N LYS A 99 0.19 5.35 25.03
CA LYS A 99 0.88 4.05 25.17
C LYS A 99 1.31 3.56 23.79
N SER A 100 2.27 2.64 23.75
CA SER A 100 2.73 2.01 22.49
C SER A 100 1.57 1.47 21.63
N GLY A 101 0.57 0.84 22.25
CA GLY A 101 -0.61 0.32 21.54
C GLY A 101 -1.47 1.40 20.88
N ILE A 102 -1.56 2.60 21.46
CA ILE A 102 -2.29 3.71 20.82
C ILE A 102 -1.52 4.22 19.59
N ILE A 103 -0.20 4.34 19.69
CA ILE A 103 0.63 4.77 18.55
C ILE A 103 0.49 3.78 17.39
N GLN A 104 0.49 2.47 17.68
CA GLN A 104 0.27 1.44 16.68
C GLN A 104 -1.13 1.55 16.04
N PHE A 105 -2.17 1.73 16.86
CA PHE A 105 -3.53 1.93 16.36
C PHE A 105 -3.64 3.16 15.44
N ILE A 106 -2.99 4.26 15.80
CA ILE A 106 -2.94 5.49 14.97
C ILE A 106 -2.22 5.20 13.65
N ALA A 107 -1.08 4.49 13.68
CA ALA A 107 -0.35 4.12 12.47
C ALA A 107 -1.19 3.24 11.53
N GLU A 108 -1.93 2.28 12.07
CA GLU A 108 -2.85 1.41 11.32
C GLU A 108 -4.02 2.22 10.75
N THR A 109 -4.59 3.14 11.51
CA THR A 109 -5.66 4.03 11.04
C THR A 109 -5.19 4.90 9.88
N ILE A 110 -4.03 5.55 10.00
CA ILE A 110 -3.42 6.34 8.91
C ILE A 110 -3.18 5.47 7.68
N ARG A 111 -2.76 4.21 7.85
CA ARG A 111 -2.58 3.26 6.74
C ARG A 111 -3.90 3.00 6.02
N GLU A 112 -4.96 2.72 6.77
CA GLU A 112 -6.29 2.46 6.20
C GLU A 112 -6.84 3.70 5.47
N LEU A 113 -6.70 4.90 6.04
CA LEU A 113 -7.11 6.14 5.39
C LEU A 113 -6.39 6.32 4.04
N LYS A 114 -5.07 6.13 4.01
CA LYS A 114 -4.27 6.21 2.77
C LYS A 114 -4.69 5.18 1.73
N GLN A 115 -4.97 3.95 2.15
CA GLN A 115 -5.46 2.89 1.25
C GLN A 115 -6.83 3.21 0.65
N ASN A 116 -7.65 4.00 1.36
CA ASN A 116 -8.94 4.48 0.89
C ASN A 116 -8.88 5.85 0.20
N ALA A 117 -7.67 6.36 -0.09
CA ALA A 117 -7.45 7.68 -0.69
C ALA A 117 -8.10 8.84 0.09
N ILE A 118 -8.12 8.73 1.43
CA ILE A 118 -8.58 9.79 2.33
C ILE A 118 -7.34 10.55 2.83
N ASP A 119 -7.27 11.83 2.50
CA ASP A 119 -6.24 12.74 3.00
C ASP A 119 -6.60 13.38 4.36
N ALA A 120 -5.66 14.13 4.92
CA ALA A 120 -5.80 14.73 6.24
C ALA A 120 -6.90 15.81 6.28
N GLU A 121 -7.00 16.64 5.24
CA GLU A 121 -8.02 17.69 5.16
C GLU A 121 -9.42 17.08 5.15
N ARG A 122 -9.63 16.07 4.30
CA ARG A 122 -10.90 15.37 4.20
C ARG A 122 -11.26 14.66 5.50
N PHE A 123 -10.29 14.04 6.16
CA PHE A 123 -10.52 13.39 7.45
C PHE A 123 -10.91 14.42 8.53
N TYR A 124 -10.24 15.57 8.57
CA TYR A 124 -10.51 16.65 9.51
C TYR A 124 -11.93 17.22 9.34
N GLU A 125 -12.37 17.48 8.10
CA GLU A 125 -13.73 17.93 7.81
C GLU A 125 -14.79 16.96 8.37
N VAL A 126 -14.60 15.67 8.15
CA VAL A 126 -15.52 14.63 8.65
C VAL A 126 -15.49 14.60 10.18
N ALA A 127 -14.31 14.63 10.79
CA ALA A 127 -14.16 14.64 12.24
C ALA A 127 -14.90 15.83 12.89
N GLN A 128 -14.78 17.03 12.29
CA GLN A 128 -15.50 18.22 12.73
C GLN A 128 -17.02 18.06 12.59
N SER A 129 -17.50 17.59 11.43
CA SER A 129 -18.94 17.40 11.20
C SER A 129 -19.59 16.43 12.20
N LEU A 130 -18.85 15.43 12.66
CA LEU A 130 -19.30 14.46 13.65
C LEU A 130 -19.18 14.96 15.09
N SER A 131 -18.58 16.15 15.31
CA SER A 131 -18.31 16.73 16.63
C SER A 131 -17.64 15.73 17.60
N ASN A 132 -16.80 14.83 17.07
CA ASN A 132 -16.17 13.78 17.86
C ASN A 132 -14.76 14.23 18.30
N PRO A 133 -14.55 14.58 19.58
CA PRO A 133 -13.28 15.14 20.04
C PRO A 133 -12.10 14.18 19.88
N LYS A 134 -12.34 12.85 19.90
CA LYS A 134 -11.28 11.86 19.66
C LYS A 134 -10.79 11.87 18.20
N LEU A 135 -11.73 12.04 17.26
CA LEU A 135 -11.41 12.08 15.83
C LEU A 135 -10.76 13.41 15.47
N ILE A 136 -11.17 14.51 16.11
CA ILE A 136 -10.54 15.82 15.92
C ILE A 136 -9.08 15.78 16.39
N ASP A 137 -8.80 15.23 17.58
CA ASP A 137 -7.43 14.99 18.06
C ASP A 137 -6.62 14.13 17.08
N LEU A 138 -7.22 13.06 16.54
CA LEU A 138 -6.56 12.17 15.59
C LEU A 138 -6.24 12.86 14.26
N ALA A 139 -7.10 13.78 13.82
CA ALA A 139 -6.92 14.51 12.57
C ALA A 139 -5.82 15.58 12.64
N LEU A 140 -5.31 15.89 13.84
CA LEU A 140 -4.18 16.81 14.06
C LEU A 140 -2.82 16.09 14.02
N ILE A 141 -2.81 14.75 14.00
CA ILE A 141 -1.62 13.89 13.97
C ILE A 141 -1.32 13.49 12.52
#